data_AF-A0A7M2V294-F1
#
_entry.id   AF-A0A7M2V294-F1
#
_cell.length_a   1.000
_cell.length_b   1.000
_cell.length_c   1.000
_cell.angle_alpha   90.00
_cell.angle_beta   90.00
_cell.angle_gamma   90.00
#
_symmetry.space_group_name_H-M   'P 1'
#
loop_
_entity.id
_entity.type
_entity.pdbx_description
1 polymer ?
#
loop_
_entity_poly.entity_id
_entity_poly.type
_entity_poly.pdbx_seq_one_letter_code
_entity_poly.pdbx_strand_id
1 'polypeptide(L)'
;MNVVYFKVDHPPHERQTSVHYYLKSVQLLRDNAVVADLGDLKITNLPAWFYTVIPTGFSKIEFSMQNRSQLRIECYAGYLRTGEYIVSTPGGEIVLPFNALSGLWTLNKQGQVHIDHQEFMARNYSLLRPAKIPARGVSVF
;
A
#
# COMPACT_ATOMS: atom_id res chain seq x y z
N MET A 1 0.53 14.28 -7.18
CA MET A 1 -0.26 13.07 -6.87
C MET A 1 0.48 12.32 -5.78
N ASN A 2 -0.23 11.84 -4.76
CA ASN A 2 0.36 11.07 -3.67
C ASN A 2 0.01 9.59 -3.86
N VAL A 3 0.97 8.70 -3.64
CA VAL A 3 0.71 7.26 -3.58
C VAL A 3 0.31 6.90 -2.15
N VAL A 4 -0.79 6.18 -1.99
CA VAL A 4 -1.31 5.72 -0.71
C VAL A 4 -1.50 4.22 -0.72
N TYR A 5 -1.56 3.63 0.46
CA TYR A 5 -1.83 2.21 0.64
C TYR A 5 -3.04 1.99 1.55
N PHE A 6 -3.70 0.86 1.32
CA PHE A 6 -4.54 0.15 2.27
C PHE A 6 -3.92 -1.22 2.53
N LYS A 7 -3.79 -1.60 3.80
CA LYS A 7 -3.15 -2.83 4.23
C LYS A 7 -4.10 -3.60 5.13
N VAL A 8 -4.21 -4.90 4.90
CA VAL A 8 -4.84 -5.85 5.83
C VAL A 8 -3.75 -6.75 6.38
N ASP A 9 -3.71 -6.91 7.70
CA ASP A 9 -2.72 -7.74 8.40
C ASP A 9 -3.38 -8.66 9.44
N HIS A 10 -2.59 -9.62 9.93
CA HIS A 10 -2.97 -10.52 11.00
C HIS A 10 -2.91 -9.78 12.35
N PRO A 11 -3.76 -10.15 13.32
CA PRO A 11 -3.58 -9.73 14.70
C PRO A 11 -2.22 -10.20 15.23
N PRO A 12 -1.56 -9.44 16.12
CA PRO A 12 -0.18 -9.67 16.56
C PRO A 12 0.11 -11.05 17.19
N HIS A 13 -0.92 -11.82 17.57
CA HIS A 13 -0.80 -13.07 18.33
C HIS A 13 -1.39 -14.32 17.65
N GLU A 14 -1.89 -14.23 16.41
CA GLU A 14 -2.51 -15.37 15.73
C GLU A 14 -1.57 -16.02 14.69
N ARG A 15 -1.55 -17.36 14.65
CA ARG A 15 -0.78 -18.12 13.64
C ARG A 15 -1.43 -17.93 12.26
N GLN A 16 -0.58 -17.85 11.23
CA GLN A 16 -0.99 -17.82 9.82
C GLN A 16 -1.99 -18.95 9.54
N THR A 17 -3.25 -18.60 9.38
CA THR A 17 -4.27 -19.46 8.79
C THR A 17 -4.53 -18.95 7.38
N SER A 18 -4.82 -19.85 6.44
CA SER A 18 -5.34 -19.45 5.14
C SER A 18 -6.69 -18.77 5.39
N VAL A 19 -6.84 -17.53 4.97
CA VAL A 19 -8.10 -16.81 5.22
C VAL A 19 -8.65 -16.18 3.96
N HIS A 20 -9.96 -16.34 3.80
CA HIS A 20 -10.75 -15.65 2.80
C HIS A 20 -11.58 -14.59 3.52
N TYR A 21 -11.09 -13.34 3.49
CA TYR A 21 -11.86 -12.20 3.96
C TYR A 21 -12.48 -11.46 2.77
N TYR A 22 -13.67 -10.93 3.00
CA TYR A 22 -14.33 -10.05 2.04
C TYR A 22 -14.62 -8.73 2.72
N LEU A 23 -13.95 -7.67 2.29
CA LEU A 23 -14.19 -6.31 2.77
C LEU A 23 -15.08 -5.60 1.76
N LYS A 24 -16.18 -5.00 2.24
CA LYS A 24 -17.18 -4.37 1.36
C LYS A 24 -17.00 -2.86 1.33
N SER A 25 -16.96 -2.31 0.12
CA SER A 25 -16.94 -0.86 -0.14
C SER A 25 -15.83 -0.15 0.66
N VAL A 26 -14.59 -0.59 0.48
CA VAL A 26 -13.43 0.01 1.15
C VAL A 26 -13.11 1.37 0.52
N GLN A 27 -13.22 2.42 1.30
CA GLN A 27 -12.94 3.79 0.87
C GLN A 27 -11.79 4.37 1.67
N LEU A 28 -10.94 5.16 1.01
CA LEU A 28 -9.89 5.96 1.64
C LEU A 28 -10.39 7.39 1.82
N LEU A 29 -10.19 7.92 3.02
CA LEU A 29 -10.62 9.25 3.40
C LEU A 29 -9.42 10.13 3.73
N ARG A 30 -9.59 11.43 3.47
CA ARG A 30 -8.71 12.49 3.95
C ARG A 30 -9.60 13.65 4.35
N ASP A 31 -9.45 14.14 5.59
CA ASP A 31 -10.30 15.21 6.14
C ASP A 31 -11.82 14.87 6.04
N ASN A 32 -12.19 13.62 6.33
CA ASN A 32 -13.55 13.07 6.17
C ASN A 32 -14.12 13.05 4.74
N ALA A 33 -13.35 13.46 3.73
CA ALA A 33 -13.74 13.35 2.33
C ALA A 33 -13.16 12.08 1.70
N VAL A 34 -13.95 11.40 0.86
CA VAL A 34 -13.47 10.24 0.09
C VAL A 34 -12.48 10.72 -0.96
N VAL A 35 -11.26 10.19 -0.89
CA VAL A 35 -10.17 10.50 -1.85
C VAL A 35 -9.82 9.34 -2.77
N ALA A 36 -10.21 8.12 -2.41
CA ALA A 36 -10.19 6.97 -3.30
C ALA A 36 -11.26 5.94 -2.88
N ASP A 37 -11.81 5.24 -3.87
CA ASP A 37 -12.67 4.07 -3.67
C ASP A 37 -11.91 2.83 -4.15
N LEU A 38 -11.70 1.86 -3.25
CA LEU A 38 -11.07 0.59 -3.56
C LEU A 38 -12.11 -0.51 -3.86
N GLY A 39 -13.39 -0.23 -3.62
CA GLY A 39 -14.48 -1.17 -3.83
C GLY A 39 -14.44 -2.37 -2.90
N ASP A 40 -14.96 -3.49 -3.41
CA ASP A 40 -15.00 -4.76 -2.68
C ASP A 40 -13.66 -5.50 -2.81
N LEU A 41 -13.02 -5.80 -1.67
CA LEU A 41 -11.71 -6.44 -1.63
C LEU A 41 -11.81 -7.88 -1.13
N LYS A 42 -11.37 -8.82 -1.97
CA LYS A 42 -11.16 -10.21 -1.61
C LYS A 42 -9.73 -10.40 -1.11
N ILE A 43 -9.58 -10.74 0.17
CA ILE A 43 -8.29 -11.03 0.78
C ILE A 43 -8.08 -12.53 0.79
N THR A 44 -7.01 -13.00 0.14
CA THR A 44 -6.67 -14.43 0.09
C THR A 44 -5.42 -14.77 0.89
N ASN A 45 -4.57 -13.79 1.15
CA ASN A 45 -3.31 -13.93 1.89
C ASN A 45 -3.09 -12.68 2.74
N LEU A 46 -2.41 -12.85 3.86
CA LEU A 46 -1.99 -11.76 4.73
C LEU A 46 -0.45 -11.73 4.86
N PRO A 47 0.18 -10.54 4.98
CA PRO A 47 -0.44 -9.23 4.81
C PRO A 47 -0.83 -8.98 3.34
N ALA A 48 -1.99 -8.37 3.13
CA ALA A 48 -2.44 -7.90 1.83
C ALA A 48 -2.21 -6.39 1.71
N TRP A 49 -1.72 -5.95 0.56
CA TRP A 49 -1.45 -4.54 0.26
C TRP A 49 -2.21 -4.14 -1.00
N PHE A 50 -2.86 -2.98 -0.93
CA PHE A 50 -3.54 -2.35 -2.04
C PHE A 50 -2.99 -0.93 -2.15
N TYR A 51 -2.57 -0.54 -3.35
CA TYR A 51 -1.99 0.76 -3.62
C TYR A 51 -2.85 1.53 -4.60
N THR A 52 -2.97 2.83 -4.38
CA THR A 52 -3.66 3.72 -5.32
C THR A 52 -3.07 5.12 -5.25
N VAL A 53 -3.48 5.97 -6.19
CA VAL A 53 -3.01 7.34 -6.34
C VAL A 53 -4.16 8.28 -6.01
N ILE A 54 -3.87 9.30 -5.21
CA ILE A 54 -4.84 10.33 -4.82
C ILE A 54 -4.32 11.74 -5.13
N PRO A 55 -5.20 12.76 -5.19
CA PRO A 55 -4.76 14.15 -5.25
C PRO A 55 -3.80 14.49 -4.10
N THR A 56 -2.83 15.38 -4.36
CA THR A 56 -1.85 15.81 -3.35
C THR A 56 -2.54 16.40 -2.13
N GLY A 57 -2.00 16.15 -0.94
CA GLY A 57 -2.42 16.73 0.34
C GLY A 57 -1.63 16.14 1.51
N PHE A 58 -1.80 16.68 2.71
CA PHE A 58 -0.92 16.40 3.85
C PHE A 58 -1.61 15.76 5.05
N SER A 59 -2.93 15.86 5.13
CA SER A 59 -3.71 15.26 6.22
C SER A 59 -3.61 13.73 6.18
N LYS A 60 -3.81 13.12 7.35
CA LYS A 60 -3.80 11.67 7.53
C LYS A 60 -4.78 10.98 6.58
N ILE A 61 -4.37 9.81 6.09
CA ILE A 61 -5.27 8.91 5.34
C ILE A 61 -5.96 7.99 6.34
N GLU A 62 -7.28 7.99 6.25
CA GLU A 62 -8.18 7.12 7.01
C GLU A 62 -8.91 6.18 6.07
N PHE A 63 -9.68 5.24 6.61
CA PHE A 63 -10.46 4.31 5.81
C PHE A 63 -11.84 4.08 6.42
N SER A 64 -12.80 3.74 5.57
CA SER A 64 -14.11 3.24 5.98
C SER A 64 -14.48 2.01 5.16
N MET A 65 -15.38 1.19 5.69
CA MET A 65 -15.91 -0.01 5.03
C MET A 65 -17.32 -0.29 5.55
N GLN A 66 -18.17 -0.90 4.73
CA GLN A 66 -19.57 -1.14 5.08
C GLN A 66 -19.76 -2.32 6.03
N ASN A 67 -18.91 -3.34 5.97
CA ASN A 67 -18.97 -4.46 6.89
C ASN A 67 -17.96 -4.31 8.02
N ARG A 68 -18.39 -4.56 9.26
CA ARG A 68 -17.45 -4.88 10.33
C ARG A 68 -16.95 -6.29 10.06
N SER A 69 -15.65 -6.46 9.82
CA SER A 69 -15.06 -7.79 9.74
C SER A 69 -15.45 -8.56 11.02
N GLN A 70 -16.17 -9.67 10.86
CA GLN A 70 -16.55 -10.54 11.99
C GLN A 70 -15.34 -11.32 12.54
N LEU A 71 -14.19 -11.21 11.86
CA LEU A 71 -12.95 -11.89 12.17
C LEU A 71 -11.85 -10.89 12.53
N ARG A 72 -10.91 -11.31 13.39
CA ARG A 72 -9.81 -10.48 13.88
C ARG A 72 -8.79 -10.23 12.75
N ILE A 73 -8.88 -9.07 12.12
CA ILE A 73 -7.89 -8.53 11.18
C ILE A 73 -7.57 -7.10 11.57
N GLU A 74 -6.38 -6.64 11.22
CA GLU A 74 -5.98 -5.24 11.42
C GLU A 74 -5.89 -4.55 10.07
N CYS A 75 -6.60 -3.43 9.93
CA CYS A 75 -6.62 -2.64 8.71
C CYS A 75 -5.88 -1.32 8.93
N TYR A 76 -5.08 -0.91 7.95
CA TYR A 76 -4.28 0.31 8.00
C TYR A 76 -4.38 1.05 6.68
N ALA A 77 -4.36 2.37 6.71
CA ALA A 77 -4.18 3.20 5.54
C ALA A 77 -3.10 4.26 5.79
N GLY A 78 -2.45 4.72 4.73
CA GLY A 78 -1.39 5.72 4.85
C GLY A 78 -0.76 6.10 3.53
N TYR A 79 0.10 7.12 3.57
CA TYR A 79 0.96 7.48 2.45
C TYR A 79 2.07 6.44 2.27
N LEU A 80 2.44 6.20 1.02
CA LEU A 80 3.61 5.39 0.69
C LEU A 80 4.86 6.01 1.34
N ARG A 81 5.61 5.20 2.09
CA ARG A 81 6.80 5.65 2.83
C ARG A 81 8.07 5.43 2.02
N THR A 82 9.12 6.18 2.32
CA THR A 82 10.46 5.90 1.78
C THR A 82 10.86 4.46 2.12
N GLY A 83 11.37 3.72 1.15
CA GLY A 83 11.78 2.34 1.34
C GLY A 83 11.94 1.57 0.03
N GLU A 84 12.25 0.28 0.16
CA GLU A 84 12.37 -0.65 -0.97
C GLU A 84 11.06 -1.42 -1.12
N TYR A 85 10.56 -1.51 -2.35
CA TYR A 85 9.30 -2.19 -2.67
C TYR A 85 9.52 -3.24 -3.75
N ILE A 86 8.80 -4.35 -3.63
CA ILE A 86 8.67 -5.32 -4.72
C ILE A 86 7.64 -4.79 -5.70
N VAL A 87 8.05 -4.70 -6.95
CA VAL A 87 7.31 -4.12 -8.06
C VAL A 87 7.18 -5.17 -9.15
N SER A 88 5.96 -5.42 -9.60
CA SER A 88 5.70 -6.20 -10.80
C SER A 88 6.01 -5.33 -12.01
N THR A 89 6.80 -5.86 -12.94
CA THR A 89 7.12 -5.24 -14.22
C THR A 89 6.83 -6.22 -15.35
N PRO A 90 6.75 -5.76 -16.61
CA PRO A 90 6.65 -6.67 -17.76
C PRO A 90 7.80 -7.71 -17.84
N GLY A 91 8.95 -7.43 -17.23
CA GLY A 91 10.10 -8.35 -17.15
C GLY A 91 10.13 -9.25 -15.91
N GLY A 92 9.11 -9.19 -15.05
CA GLY A 92 9.04 -9.93 -13.79
C GLY A 92 9.11 -9.01 -12.55
N GLU A 93 9.17 -9.63 -11.37
CA GLU A 93 9.24 -8.91 -10.10
C GLU A 93 10.66 -8.37 -9.85
N ILE A 94 10.78 -7.08 -9.53
CA ILE A 94 12.04 -6.44 -9.14
C ILE A 94 11.86 -5.65 -7.85
N VAL A 95 12.98 -5.25 -7.22
CA VAL A 95 12.97 -4.36 -6.06
C VAL A 95 13.36 -2.95 -6.51
N LEU A 96 12.51 -1.97 -6.24
CA LEU A 96 12.77 -0.56 -6.51
C LEU A 96 12.73 0.27 -5.22
N PRO A 97 13.74 1.12 -4.97
CA PRO A 97 13.68 2.14 -3.94
C PRO A 97 12.70 3.27 -4.32
N PHE A 98 11.90 3.72 -3.35
CA PHE A 98 11.04 4.89 -3.43
C PHE A 98 11.45 5.90 -2.37
N ASN A 99 11.49 7.19 -2.73
CA ASN A 99 11.72 8.29 -1.82
C ASN A 99 10.43 9.12 -1.69
N ALA A 100 9.81 9.10 -0.51
CA ALA A 100 8.55 9.80 -0.25
C ALA A 100 8.70 11.33 -0.19
N LEU A 101 9.90 11.84 0.08
CA LEU A 101 10.16 13.28 0.09
C LEU A 101 10.19 13.85 -1.33
N SER A 102 10.84 13.15 -2.27
CA SER A 102 10.90 13.57 -3.67
C SER A 102 9.75 13.02 -4.52
N GLY A 103 9.07 11.97 -4.07
CA GLY A 103 8.06 11.25 -4.86
C GLY A 103 8.64 10.42 -6.01
N LEU A 104 9.95 10.11 -5.96
CA LEU A 104 10.66 9.47 -7.07
C LEU A 104 11.04 8.01 -6.76
N TRP A 105 11.00 7.19 -7.81
CA TRP A 105 11.50 5.83 -7.86
C TRP A 105 12.91 5.79 -8.42
N THR A 106 13.78 4.96 -7.88
CA THR A 106 15.15 4.77 -8.39
C THR A 106 15.23 3.49 -9.21
N LEU A 107 15.57 3.59 -10.50
CA LEU A 107 15.59 2.44 -11.43
C LEU A 107 16.89 1.64 -11.42
N ASN A 108 18.02 2.28 -11.11
CA ASN A 108 19.33 1.62 -11.13
C ASN A 108 19.99 1.64 -9.76
N LYS A 109 20.84 0.63 -9.50
CA LYS A 109 21.56 0.50 -8.22
C LYS A 109 22.51 1.66 -7.95
N GLN A 110 22.97 2.36 -8.99
CA GLN A 110 23.85 3.53 -8.84
C GLN A 110 23.09 4.80 -8.43
N GLY A 111 21.75 4.80 -8.42
CA GLY A 111 20.96 5.96 -7.97
C GLY A 111 20.99 7.14 -8.94
N GLN A 112 21.22 6.89 -10.23
CA GLN A 112 21.36 7.96 -11.24
C GLN A 112 20.11 8.14 -12.10
N VAL A 113 19.25 7.12 -12.16
CA VAL A 113 18.02 7.17 -12.95
C VAL A 113 16.83 7.16 -12.02
N HIS A 114 16.07 8.25 -12.05
CA HIS A 114 14.86 8.44 -11.28
C HIS A 114 13.67 8.63 -12.21
N ILE A 115 12.53 8.09 -11.80
CA ILE A 115 11.24 8.28 -12.46
C ILE A 115 10.19 8.69 -11.43
N ASP A 116 9.23 9.51 -11.84
CA ASP A 116 8.08 9.79 -10.99
C ASP A 116 7.04 8.65 -11.08
N HIS A 117 5.93 8.80 -10.35
CA HIS A 117 4.89 7.78 -10.35
C HIS A 117 4.06 7.74 -11.65
N GLN A 118 4.00 8.82 -12.43
CA GLN A 118 3.30 8.80 -13.72
C GLN A 118 4.07 7.95 -14.72
N GLU A 119 5.39 8.13 -14.79
CA GLU A 119 6.26 7.32 -15.62
C GLU A 119 6.34 5.87 -15.12
N PHE A 120 6.31 5.65 -13.80
CA PHE A 120 6.18 4.30 -13.22
C PHE A 120 4.95 3.56 -13.79
N MET A 121 3.80 4.20 -13.80
CA MET A 121 2.56 3.63 -14.35
C MET A 121 2.64 3.47 -15.87
N ALA A 122 3.22 4.44 -16.59
CA ALA A 122 3.40 4.38 -18.05
C ALA A 122 4.29 3.20 -18.50
N ARG A 123 5.19 2.74 -17.62
CA ARG A 123 6.02 1.54 -17.84
C ARG A 123 5.30 0.23 -17.51
N ASN A 124 4.01 0.27 -17.17
CA ASN A 124 3.20 -0.85 -16.70
C ASN A 124 3.78 -1.50 -15.43
N TYR A 125 4.34 -0.68 -14.53
CA TYR A 125 4.80 -1.16 -13.24
C TYR A 125 3.66 -1.13 -12.23
N SER A 126 3.66 -2.06 -11.28
CA SER A 126 2.66 -2.14 -10.22
C SER A 126 3.31 -2.49 -8.88
N LEU A 127 2.98 -1.75 -7.82
CA LEU A 127 3.47 -2.06 -6.48
C LEU A 127 2.79 -3.33 -5.95
N LEU A 128 3.58 -4.26 -5.43
CA LEU A 128 3.06 -5.47 -4.79
C LEU A 128 3.08 -5.37 -3.27
N ARG A 129 4.24 -5.04 -2.69
CA ARG A 129 4.45 -4.95 -1.23
C ARG A 129 5.81 -4.33 -0.90
N PRO A 130 6.06 -3.91 0.36
CA PRO A 130 7.41 -3.60 0.82
C PRO A 130 8.33 -4.83 0.66
N ALA A 131 9.56 -4.61 0.20
CA ALA A 131 10.57 -5.66 0.06
C ALA A 131 10.99 -6.23 1.42
N LYS A 132 11.11 -5.34 2.42
CA LYS A 132 11.22 -5.69 3.83
C LYS A 132 9.89 -5.41 4.49
N ILE A 133 9.23 -6.44 5.00
CA ILE A 133 8.09 -6.26 5.88
C ILE A 133 8.67 -5.73 7.21
N PRO A 134 8.33 -4.50 7.64
CA PRO A 134 8.84 -3.99 8.91
C PRO A 134 8.50 -4.99 10.02
N ALA A 135 9.46 -5.26 10.91
CA ALA A 135 9.23 -6.15 12.04
C ALA A 135 8.02 -5.68 12.86
N ARG A 136 7.25 -6.63 13.38
CA ARG A 136 6.09 -6.38 14.24
C ARG A 136 6.46 -5.41 15.37
N GLY A 137 5.63 -4.40 15.61
CA GLY A 137 5.75 -3.52 16.76
C GLY A 137 6.51 -2.21 16.56
N VAL A 138 6.98 -1.89 15.35
CA VAL A 138 7.50 -0.54 15.10
C VAL A 138 6.35 0.43 14.85
N SER A 139 5.67 0.83 15.93
CA SER A 139 4.98 2.12 16.00
C SER A 139 6.07 3.19 15.99
N VAL A 140 6.42 3.70 14.82
CA VAL A 140 7.09 5.00 14.76
C VAL A 140 5.98 6.01 14.54
N PHE A 141 5.75 6.79 15.59
CA PHE A 141 4.96 8.02 15.60
C PHE A 141 5.29 8.91 14.40
#